data_AF-A0A916UY01-F1
#
_entry.id   AF-A0A916UY01-F1
#
_cell.length_a   1.000
_cell.length_b   1.000
_cell.length_c   1.000
_cell.angle_alpha   90.00
_cell.angle_beta   90.00
_cell.angle_gamma   90.00
#
_symmetry.space_group_name_H-M   'P 1'
#
loop_
_entity.id
_entity.type
_entity.pdbx_description
1 polymer ?
#
loop_
_entity_poly.entity_id
_entity_poly.type
_entity_poly.pdbx_seq_one_letter_code
_entity_poly.pdbx_strand_id
1 'polypeptide(L)'
;MIPTLLVSGGDYLAREIAIASQLSSRPDSAAEPAVVEVILEGLPSGQAVLTPSPVLQIQRIAPGCMCCIGNLAMRVTLNRVIRRKPGLLVISLASSEHLDNIRQFLSQEPYDGLLQLMQEVQL
;
A
#
# COMPACT_ATOMS: atom_id res chain seq x y z
N MET A 1 10.15 -1.44 12.46
CA MET A 1 9.91 -1.38 11.01
C MET A 1 8.46 -1.77 10.74
N ILE A 2 7.82 -1.15 9.75
CA ILE A 2 6.43 -1.37 9.38
C ILE A 2 6.39 -2.47 8.30
N PRO A 3 5.74 -3.61 8.55
CA PRO A 3 5.42 -4.61 7.53
C PRO A 3 4.77 -3.95 6.31
N THR A 4 5.34 -4.15 5.12
CA THR A 4 4.86 -3.52 3.89
C THR A 4 4.62 -4.57 2.80
N LEU A 5 3.43 -4.52 2.21
CA LEU A 5 3.01 -5.35 1.08
C LEU A 5 2.90 -4.50 -0.18
N LEU A 6 3.43 -5.00 -1.30
CA LEU A 6 3.21 -4.38 -2.62
C LEU A 6 2.18 -5.19 -3.41
N VAL A 7 1.22 -4.50 -4.01
CA VAL A 7 0.27 -5.10 -4.96
C VAL A 7 0.33 -4.31 -6.25
N SER A 8 0.56 -4.94 -7.40
CA SER A 8 0.72 -4.22 -8.67
C SER A 8 0.03 -4.91 -9.83
N GLY A 9 -0.37 -4.13 -10.84
CA GLY A 9 -1.05 -4.64 -12.03
C GLY A 9 -2.58 -4.72 -11.88
N GLY A 10 -3.23 -5.41 -12.81
CA GLY A 10 -4.69 -5.54 -12.87
C GLY A 10 -5.46 -4.21 -12.96
N ASP A 11 -6.78 -4.29 -12.93
CA ASP A 11 -7.66 -3.11 -12.82
C ASP A 11 -7.90 -2.70 -11.35
N TYR A 12 -8.72 -1.65 -11.14
CA TYR A 12 -9.04 -1.16 -9.79
C TYR A 12 -9.67 -2.24 -8.91
N LEU A 13 -10.53 -3.09 -9.47
CA LEU A 13 -11.25 -4.12 -8.72
C LEU A 13 -10.32 -5.28 -8.36
N ALA A 14 -9.54 -5.76 -9.32
CA ALA A 14 -8.62 -6.87 -9.13
C ALA A 14 -7.63 -6.59 -7.99
N ARG A 15 -7.09 -5.35 -7.92
CA ARG A 15 -6.21 -4.94 -6.82
C ARG A 15 -6.92 -4.90 -5.48
N GLU A 16 -8.13 -4.35 -5.41
CA GLU A 16 -8.90 -4.31 -4.17
C GLU A 16 -9.22 -5.72 -3.66
N ILE A 17 -9.58 -6.66 -4.56
CA ILE A 17 -9.82 -8.07 -4.23
C ILE A 17 -8.53 -8.74 -3.75
N ALA A 18 -7.41 -8.54 -4.44
CA ALA A 18 -6.13 -9.11 -4.05
C ALA A 18 -5.72 -8.64 -2.65
N ILE A 19 -5.88 -7.34 -2.36
CA ILE A 19 -5.61 -6.78 -1.03
C ILE A 19 -6.54 -7.39 0.01
N ALA A 20 -7.85 -7.45 -0.24
CA ALA A 20 -8.81 -8.04 0.67
C ALA A 20 -8.44 -9.50 1.00
N SER A 21 -8.08 -10.30 -0.01
CA SER A 21 -7.64 -11.69 0.17
C SER A 21 -6.38 -11.79 1.03
N GLN A 22 -5.39 -10.91 0.84
CA GLN A 22 -4.18 -10.90 1.66
C GLN A 22 -4.51 -10.57 3.12
N LEU A 23 -5.38 -9.57 3.36
CA LEU A 23 -5.79 -9.17 4.70
C LEU A 23 -6.58 -10.28 5.41
N SER A 24 -7.46 -11.01 4.72
CA SER A 24 -8.21 -12.13 5.29
C SER A 24 -7.36 -13.37 5.58
N SER A 25 -6.24 -13.55 4.88
CA SER A 25 -5.35 -14.70 5.06
C SER A 25 -4.35 -14.55 6.21
N ARG A 26 -4.32 -13.38 6.87
CA ARG A 26 -3.38 -13.10 7.94
C ARG A 26 -3.79 -13.84 9.22
N PRO A 27 -2.88 -14.58 9.87
CA PRO A 27 -3.19 -15.24 11.14
C PRO A 27 -3.48 -14.22 12.25
N ASP A 28 -4.53 -14.47 13.03
CA ASP A 28 -4.99 -13.65 14.17
C ASP A 28 -3.95 -13.48 15.30
N SER A 29 -2.80 -14.17 15.25
CA SER A 29 -1.78 -14.19 16.30
C SER A 29 -0.94 -12.91 16.44
N ALA A 30 -1.21 -11.85 15.69
CA ALA A 30 -0.61 -10.54 15.95
C ALA A 30 -1.35 -9.89 17.13
N ALA A 31 -0.72 -9.83 18.29
CA ALA A 31 -1.21 -9.11 19.45
C ALA A 31 -1.62 -7.67 19.07
N GLU A 32 -2.86 -7.30 19.39
CA GLU A 32 -3.60 -6.08 19.00
C GLU A 32 -4.06 -6.00 17.53
N PRO A 33 -5.26 -5.45 17.24
CA PRO A 33 -5.68 -5.17 15.87
C PRO A 33 -4.80 -4.04 15.32
N ALA A 34 -3.69 -4.44 14.70
CA ALA A 34 -2.81 -3.55 13.96
C ALA A 34 -3.65 -2.75 12.94
N VAL A 35 -3.64 -1.43 13.06
CA VAL A 35 -4.21 -0.54 12.04
C VAL A 35 -3.49 -0.82 10.72
N VAL A 36 -4.28 -1.13 9.68
CA VAL A 36 -3.82 -1.34 8.32
C VAL A 36 -4.00 -0.04 7.55
N GLU A 37 -2.93 0.44 6.93
CA GLU A 37 -2.97 1.57 6.01
C GLU A 37 -2.77 1.07 4.59
N VAL A 38 -3.69 1.41 3.71
CA VAL A 38 -3.66 1.05 2.29
C VAL A 38 -3.48 2.33 1.47
N ILE A 39 -2.43 2.39 0.66
CA ILE A 39 -2.20 3.44 -0.33
C ILE A 39 -2.50 2.84 -1.71
N LEU A 40 -3.55 3.32 -2.37
CA LEU A 40 -4.03 2.83 -3.67
C LEU A 40 -3.77 3.83 -4.79
N GLU A 41 -3.24 3.34 -5.90
CA GLU A 41 -3.17 4.11 -7.14
C GLU A 41 -4.49 4.01 -7.90
N GLY A 42 -5.06 5.18 -8.16
CA GLY A 42 -6.26 5.36 -8.94
C GLY A 42 -7.55 5.43 -8.14
N LEU A 43 -8.64 5.25 -8.87
CA LEU A 43 -10.00 5.47 -8.38
C LEU A 43 -10.57 4.20 -7.72
N PRO A 44 -11.63 4.35 -6.89
CA PRO A 44 -12.38 3.20 -6.42
C PRO A 44 -12.93 2.38 -7.58
N SER A 45 -12.98 1.06 -7.39
CA SER A 45 -13.64 0.14 -8.34
C SER A 45 -15.15 0.39 -8.51
N GLY A 46 -15.76 1.13 -7.57
CA GLY A 46 -17.22 1.27 -7.45
C GLY A 46 -17.88 0.12 -6.69
N GLN A 47 -17.11 -0.93 -6.34
CA GLN A 47 -17.56 -2.02 -5.49
C GLN A 47 -17.05 -1.82 -4.06
N ALA A 48 -17.81 -2.28 -3.07
CA ALA A 48 -17.47 -2.15 -1.65
C ALA A 48 -16.49 -3.26 -1.17
N VAL A 49 -15.41 -3.52 -1.93
CA VAL A 49 -14.45 -4.58 -1.59
C VAL A 49 -13.57 -4.17 -0.40
N LEU A 50 -13.01 -2.96 -0.43
CA LEU A 50 -12.29 -2.38 0.70
C LEU A 50 -13.12 -1.25 1.30
N THR A 51 -13.64 -1.49 2.51
CA THR A 51 -14.45 -0.50 3.24
C THR A 51 -13.62 0.12 4.36
N PRO A 52 -13.38 1.46 4.35
CA PRO A 52 -12.68 2.14 5.44
C PRO A 52 -13.32 1.89 6.80
N SER A 53 -12.50 1.67 7.83
CA SER A 53 -12.92 1.44 9.20
C SER A 53 -11.83 1.93 10.17
N PRO A 54 -12.07 1.98 11.50
CA PRO A 54 -11.03 2.38 12.45
C PRO A 54 -9.73 1.57 12.36
N VAL A 55 -9.80 0.33 11.86
CA VAL A 55 -8.65 -0.58 11.70
C VAL A 55 -8.15 -0.70 10.26
N LEU A 56 -8.91 -0.17 9.27
CA LEU A 56 -8.52 -0.16 7.86
C LEU A 56 -8.66 1.26 7.29
N GLN A 57 -7.54 1.91 7.08
CA GLN A 57 -7.47 3.25 6.53
C GLN A 57 -7.05 3.19 5.06
N ILE A 58 -7.76 3.91 4.19
CA ILE A 58 -7.51 3.88 2.75
C ILE A 58 -7.15 5.29 2.28
N GLN A 59 -6.00 5.41 1.64
CA GLN A 59 -5.51 6.62 0.99
C GLN A 59 -5.41 6.36 -0.51
N ARG A 60 -5.87 7.30 -1.33
CA ARG A 60 -5.80 7.19 -2.78
C ARG A 60 -4.89 8.25 -3.35
N ILE A 61 -4.05 7.86 -4.30
CA ILE A 61 -3.22 8.73 -5.12
C ILE A 61 -3.74 8.61 -6.55
N ALA A 62 -3.86 9.75 -7.25
CA ALA A 62 -4.36 9.74 -8.63
C ALA A 62 -3.47 8.88 -9.56
N PRO A 63 -4.02 8.32 -10.64
CA PRO A 63 -3.25 7.50 -11.59
C PRO A 63 -2.02 8.24 -12.12
N GLY A 64 -0.89 7.56 -12.19
CA GLY A 64 0.39 8.10 -12.66
C GLY A 64 1.11 9.00 -11.66
N CYS A 65 0.47 9.41 -10.56
CA CYS A 65 1.08 10.32 -9.59
C CYS A 65 2.01 9.62 -8.58
N MET A 66 2.00 8.30 -8.48
CA MET A 66 2.92 7.59 -7.57
C MET A 66 4.36 7.63 -8.07
N CYS A 67 4.56 7.67 -9.39
CA CYS A 67 5.86 7.57 -10.05
C CYS A 67 6.25 8.87 -10.79
N CYS A 68 5.48 9.96 -10.60
CA CYS A 68 5.74 11.24 -11.26
C CYS A 68 6.88 12.01 -10.58
N ILE A 69 7.05 13.29 -10.90
CA ILE A 69 8.18 14.14 -10.50
C ILE A 69 8.56 13.95 -9.01
N GLY A 70 9.70 13.30 -8.79
CA GLY A 70 10.30 13.07 -7.48
C GLY A 70 9.46 12.25 -6.50
N ASN A 71 8.49 11.46 -6.98
CA ASN A 71 7.55 10.67 -6.17
C ASN A 71 6.84 11.52 -5.10
N LEU A 72 6.61 12.82 -5.34
CA LEU A 72 6.18 13.76 -4.29
C LEU A 72 4.87 13.34 -3.61
N ALA A 73 3.85 12.99 -4.41
CA ALA A 73 2.55 12.56 -3.88
C ALA A 73 2.69 11.29 -3.02
N MET A 74 3.51 10.34 -3.47
CA MET A 74 3.84 9.14 -2.71
C MET A 74 4.56 9.49 -1.40
N ARG A 75 5.63 10.30 -1.45
CA ARG A 75 6.42 10.72 -0.28
C ARG A 75 5.57 11.40 0.78
N VAL A 76 4.73 12.35 0.39
CA VAL A 76 3.84 13.06 1.32
C VAL A 76 2.84 12.10 1.97
N THR A 77 2.22 11.24 1.16
CA THR A 77 1.25 10.24 1.65
C THR A 77 1.92 9.25 2.60
N LEU A 78 3.06 8.71 2.20
CA LEU A 78 3.83 7.72 2.95
C LEU A 78 4.32 8.29 4.29
N ASN A 79 4.84 9.52 4.30
CA ASN A 79 5.28 10.18 5.54
C ASN A 79 4.11 10.41 6.51
N ARG A 80 2.92 10.76 6.00
CA ARG A 80 1.71 10.90 6.84
C ARG A 80 1.25 9.55 7.39
N VAL A 81 1.29 8.51 6.57
CA VAL A 81 0.93 7.14 6.95
C VAL A 81 1.87 6.59 8.01
N ILE A 82 3.19 6.67 7.80
CA ILE A 82 4.21 6.17 8.74
C ILE A 82 4.07 6.83 10.12
N ARG A 83 3.74 8.13 10.19
CA ARG A 83 3.52 8.84 11.47
C ARG A 83 2.36 8.27 12.29
N ARG A 84 1.39 7.62 11.66
CA ARG A 84 0.30 6.91 12.34
C ARG A 84 0.73 5.54 12.90
N LYS A 85 1.97 5.10 12.62
CA LYS A 85 2.56 3.83 13.07
C LYS A 85 1.63 2.63 12.79
N PRO A 86 1.22 2.43 11.53
CA PRO A 86 0.40 1.28 11.19
C PRO A 86 1.15 -0.02 11.49
N GLY A 87 0.42 -1.07 11.86
CA GLY A 87 1.00 -2.40 12.00
C GLY A 87 1.11 -3.15 10.66
N LEU A 88 0.49 -2.62 9.60
CA LEU A 88 0.67 -3.07 8.23
C LEU A 88 0.46 -1.90 7.25
N LEU A 89 1.36 -1.78 6.29
CA LEU A 89 1.23 -0.91 5.14
C LEU A 89 1.01 -1.74 3.88
N VAL A 90 0.04 -1.37 3.07
CA VAL A 90 -0.17 -1.93 1.73
C VAL A 90 -0.02 -0.80 0.72
N ILE A 91 0.87 -0.95 -0.26
CA ILE A 91 1.04 -0.01 -1.35
C ILE A 91 0.62 -0.71 -2.63
N SER A 92 -0.33 -0.11 -3.33
CA SER A 92 -0.95 -0.68 -4.51
C SER A 92 -0.76 0.22 -5.72
N LEU A 93 -0.09 -0.32 -6.74
CA LEU A 93 0.29 0.36 -7.97
C LEU A 93 -0.57 -0.13 -9.14
N ALA A 94 -0.96 0.78 -10.02
CA ALA A 94 -1.80 0.44 -11.17
C ALA A 94 -1.04 -0.37 -12.23
N SER A 95 0.26 -0.13 -12.37
CA SER A 95 1.13 -0.81 -13.33
C SER A 95 2.36 -1.38 -12.63
N SER A 96 2.86 -2.49 -13.15
CA SER A 96 4.15 -3.08 -12.77
C SER A 96 5.34 -2.41 -13.48
N GLU A 97 5.09 -1.58 -14.50
CA GLU A 97 6.13 -0.94 -15.33
C GLU A 97 7.14 -0.12 -14.52
N HIS A 98 6.68 0.54 -13.45
CA HIS A 98 7.52 1.36 -12.59
C HIS A 98 7.81 0.71 -11.23
N LEU A 99 7.57 -0.59 -11.08
CA LEU A 99 7.71 -1.29 -9.81
C LEU A 99 9.17 -1.26 -9.32
N ASP A 100 10.15 -1.38 -10.21
CA ASP A 100 11.57 -1.28 -9.85
C ASP A 100 11.93 0.11 -9.29
N ASN A 101 11.38 1.17 -9.87
CA ASN A 101 11.57 2.54 -9.36
C ASN A 101 10.97 2.68 -7.96
N ILE A 102 9.82 2.06 -7.71
CA ILE A 102 9.19 2.08 -6.38
C ILE A 102 10.02 1.27 -5.38
N ARG A 103 10.50 0.07 -5.75
CA ARG A 103 11.39 -0.72 -4.88
C ARG A 103 12.65 0.05 -4.52
N GLN A 104 13.31 0.65 -5.51
CA GLN A 104 14.48 1.48 -5.28
C GLN A 104 14.17 2.64 -4.34
N PHE A 105 13.07 3.36 -4.58
CA PHE A 105 12.62 4.46 -3.74
C PHE A 105 12.34 4.03 -2.28
N LEU A 106 11.67 2.90 -2.07
CA LEU A 106 11.36 2.38 -0.73
C LEU A 106 12.60 1.82 -0.01
N SER A 107 13.66 1.50 -0.75
CA SER A 107 14.95 1.02 -0.22
C SER A 107 15.96 2.14 0.02
N GLN A 108 15.58 3.40 -0.18
CA GLN A 108 16.40 4.57 0.11
C GLN A 108 16.04 5.19 1.47
N GLU A 109 16.98 5.92 2.06
CA GLU A 109 16.72 6.71 3.26
C GLU A 109 15.57 7.71 3.03
N PRO A 110 14.66 7.89 4.01
CA PRO A 110 14.65 7.26 5.33
C PRO A 110 13.83 5.95 5.39
N TYR A 111 13.34 5.44 4.26
CA TYR A 111 12.34 4.36 4.24
C TYR A 111 12.93 2.98 4.50
N ASP A 112 14.20 2.78 4.13
CA ASP A 112 14.98 1.57 4.41
C ASP A 112 14.99 1.18 5.90
N GLY A 113 15.05 2.16 6.81
CA GLY A 113 14.99 1.93 8.26
C GLY A 113 13.57 1.91 8.84
N LEU A 114 12.55 2.29 8.06
CA LEU A 114 11.18 2.45 8.53
C LEU A 114 10.26 1.33 8.04
N LEU A 115 10.48 0.83 6.83
CA LEU A 115 9.62 -0.13 6.15
C LEU A 115 10.34 -1.47 6.01
N GLN A 116 9.55 -2.55 6.05
CA GLN A 116 10.04 -3.89 5.77
C GLN A 116 9.17 -4.47 4.65
N LEU A 117 9.71 -4.56 3.44
CA LEU A 117 9.03 -5.23 2.32
C LEU A 117 8.93 -6.72 2.61
N MET A 118 7.71 -7.23 2.79
CA MET A 118 7.48 -8.63 3.17
C MET A 118 7.03 -9.49 2.01
N GLN A 119 6.18 -8.95 1.13
CA GLN A 119 5.58 -9.69 0.04
C GLN A 119 5.16 -8.75 -1.07
N GLU A 120 5.23 -9.27 -2.30
CA GLU A 120 4.79 -8.60 -3.50
C GLU A 120 3.80 -9.50 -4.25
N VAL A 121 2.67 -8.93 -4.66
CA VAL A 121 1.64 -9.60 -5.46
C VAL A 121 1.54 -8.87 -6.79
N GLN A 122 1.71 -9.60 -7.88
CA GLN A 122 1.53 -9.10 -9.25
C GLN A 122 0.29 -9.76 -9.86
N LEU A 123 -0.58 -8.94 -10.46
CA LEU A 123 -1.84 -9.35 -11.08
C LEU A 123 -1.78 -9.31 -12.61
#